data_AF-A0A933JT18-F1
#
_entry.id   AF-A0A933JT18-F1
#
_cell.length_a   1.000
_cell.length_b   1.000
_cell.length_c   1.000
_cell.angle_alpha   90.00
_cell.angle_beta   90.00
_cell.angle_gamma   90.00
#
_symmetry.space_group_name_H-M   'P 1'
#
loop_
_entity.id
_entity.type
_entity.pdbx_description
1 polymer ?
#
loop_
_entity_poly.entity_id
_entity_poly.type
_entity_poly.pdbx_seq_one_letter_code
_entity_poly.pdbx_strand_id
1 'polypeptide(L)'
;MRRLLFLLFALHFGCDSGGALGDACKTPSSEDECESGLICTNITDRALCLELCTEQTECAASENCNGIEGSSKKSCQAKPR
;
A
#
# COMPACT_ATOMS: atom_id res chain seq x y z
N MET A 1 42.90 -15.04 -15.65
CA MET A 1 42.31 -13.73 -16.04
C MET A 1 40.82 -13.77 -15.75
N ARG A 2 40.36 -12.87 -14.87
CA ARG A 2 39.03 -12.23 -14.77
C ARG A 2 37.75 -13.04 -15.05
N ARG A 3 37.10 -13.40 -13.94
CA ARG A 3 35.69 -13.07 -13.58
C ARG A 3 34.73 -12.88 -14.77
N LEU A 4 33.94 -13.91 -15.08
CA LEU A 4 32.56 -13.66 -15.49
C LEU A 4 31.67 -13.91 -14.27
N LEU A 5 31.08 -12.82 -13.79
CA LEU A 5 30.14 -12.80 -12.69
C LEU A 5 28.98 -13.75 -12.96
N PHE A 6 28.76 -14.68 -12.04
CA PHE A 6 27.42 -15.16 -11.71
C PHE A 6 26.59 -13.94 -11.27
N LEU A 7 25.74 -13.42 -12.14
CA LEU A 7 24.59 -12.61 -11.74
C LEU A 7 23.34 -13.31 -12.26
N LEU A 8 23.03 -14.41 -11.57
CA LEU A 8 21.66 -14.87 -11.39
C LEU A 8 20.89 -13.74 -10.69
N PHE A 9 20.28 -12.84 -11.47
CA PHE A 9 19.22 -11.97 -10.98
C PHE A 9 17.88 -12.54 -11.44
N ALA A 10 17.52 -13.66 -10.81
CA ALA A 10 16.15 -14.16 -10.85
C ALA A 10 15.30 -13.24 -9.96
N LEU A 11 14.73 -12.17 -10.53
CA LEU A 11 13.57 -11.50 -9.95
C LEU A 11 12.35 -12.35 -10.32
N HIS A 12 12.10 -13.38 -9.54
CA HIS A 12 10.81 -14.07 -9.47
C HIS A 12 9.90 -13.36 -8.45
N PHE A 13 8.59 -13.56 -8.65
CA PHE A 13 7.45 -13.13 -7.84
C PHE A 13 6.78 -11.79 -8.22
N GLY A 14 6.34 -11.68 -9.47
CA GLY A 14 5.00 -11.13 -9.73
C GLY A 14 4.00 -12.27 -9.58
N CYS A 15 3.70 -12.66 -8.34
CA CYS A 15 2.56 -13.51 -8.05
C CYS A 15 1.35 -12.59 -7.88
N ASP A 16 0.25 -13.00 -8.50
CA ASP A 16 -1.08 -12.40 -8.57
C ASP A 16 -1.73 -12.30 -7.17
N SER A 17 -1.14 -11.51 -6.28
CA SER A 17 -1.62 -11.29 -4.90
C SER A 17 -1.03 -9.95 -4.48
N GLY A 18 -1.81 -8.87 -4.55
CA GLY A 18 -1.34 -7.56 -4.09
C GLY A 18 -0.93 -7.59 -2.61
N GLY A 19 -0.26 -6.54 -2.14
CA GLY A 19 0.16 -6.40 -0.74
C GLY A 19 -1.01 -6.35 0.23
N ALA A 20 -0.89 -7.05 1.35
CA ALA A 20 -1.91 -7.14 2.39
C ALA A 20 -2.01 -5.85 3.22
N LEU A 21 -2.97 -5.79 4.13
CA LEU A 21 -3.16 -4.62 5.01
C LEU A 21 -1.87 -4.33 5.81
N GLY A 22 -1.35 -3.11 5.63
CA GLY A 22 -0.11 -2.66 6.26
C GLY A 22 1.18 -3.01 5.51
N ASP A 23 1.10 -3.74 4.39
CA ASP A 23 2.26 -3.99 3.53
C ASP A 23 2.71 -2.71 2.82
N ALA A 24 4.01 -2.63 2.54
CA ALA A 24 4.58 -1.52 1.81
C ALA A 24 4.19 -1.58 0.33
N CYS A 25 3.81 -0.43 -0.21
CA CYS A 25 3.50 -0.23 -1.62
C CYS A 25 4.28 0.98 -2.16
N LYS A 26 4.29 1.16 -3.48
CA LYS A 26 5.10 2.21 -4.13
C LYS A 26 4.27 3.34 -4.71
N THR A 27 3.14 3.02 -5.34
CA THR A 27 2.34 4.00 -6.09
C THR A 27 1.14 4.46 -5.26
N PRO A 28 1.17 5.68 -4.68
CA PRO A 28 0.03 6.20 -3.94
C PRO A 28 -1.24 6.21 -4.79
N SER A 29 -2.36 5.91 -4.16
CA SER A 29 -3.68 5.76 -4.76
C SER A 29 -3.84 4.58 -5.75
N SER A 30 -2.85 3.69 -5.85
CA SER A 30 -2.97 2.44 -6.62
C SER A 30 -3.63 1.34 -5.78
N GLU A 31 -4.59 0.65 -6.38
CA GLU A 31 -5.17 -0.60 -5.86
C GLU A 31 -4.45 -1.83 -6.42
N ASP A 32 -3.73 -1.71 -7.53
CA ASP A 32 -3.09 -2.84 -8.23
C ASP A 32 -1.92 -3.43 -7.44
N GLU A 33 -1.30 -2.64 -6.56
CA GLU A 33 -0.22 -3.08 -5.69
C GLU A 33 -0.71 -3.71 -4.38
N CYS A 34 -2.01 -3.65 -4.10
CA CYS A 34 -2.60 -4.08 -2.84
C CYS A 34 -3.66 -5.17 -3.06
N GLU A 35 -3.98 -5.94 -2.03
CA GLU A 35 -5.11 -6.88 -2.09
C GLU A 35 -6.42 -6.12 -2.38
N SER A 36 -7.42 -6.81 -2.94
CA SER A 36 -8.70 -6.19 -3.27
C SER A 36 -9.36 -5.56 -2.04
N GLY A 37 -9.83 -4.32 -2.18
CA GLY A 37 -10.39 -3.52 -1.07
C GLY A 37 -9.36 -2.67 -0.33
N LEU A 38 -8.08 -2.81 -0.67
CA LEU A 38 -6.99 -1.98 -0.15
C LEU A 38 -6.51 -0.99 -1.21
N ILE A 39 -5.95 0.12 -0.74
CA ILE A 39 -5.35 1.15 -1.58
C ILE A 39 -4.03 1.62 -0.98
N CYS A 40 -3.03 1.80 -1.83
CA CYS A 40 -1.75 2.32 -1.42
C CYS A 40 -1.91 3.77 -0.95
N THR A 41 -1.74 4.01 0.35
CA THR A 41 -1.90 5.32 0.97
C THR A 41 -0.55 5.84 1.41
N ASN A 42 -0.23 7.07 1.01
CA ASN A 42 0.95 7.75 1.53
C ASN A 42 0.67 8.23 2.96
N ILE A 43 1.43 7.69 3.90
CA ILE A 43 1.53 8.18 5.28
C ILE A 43 2.92 8.80 5.44
N THR A 44 3.07 9.74 6.38
CA THR A 44 4.20 10.70 6.47
C THR A 44 5.58 10.19 6.03
N ASP A 45 5.99 8.97 6.39
CA ASP A 45 7.31 8.39 6.11
C ASP A 45 7.32 7.24 5.09
N ARG A 46 6.16 6.72 4.65
CA ARG A 46 6.06 5.50 3.83
C ARG A 46 4.71 5.39 3.13
N ALA A 47 4.59 4.55 2.11
CA ALA A 47 3.30 4.21 1.53
C ALA A 47 2.91 2.77 1.92
N LEU A 48 1.70 2.60 2.46
CA LEU A 48 1.18 1.30 2.89
C LEU A 48 -0.18 1.00 2.24
N CYS A 49 -0.47 -0.28 2.03
CA CYS A 49 -1.80 -0.75 1.67
C CYS A 49 -2.74 -0.60 2.87
N LEU A 50 -3.71 0.31 2.76
CA LEU A 50 -4.73 0.58 3.79
C LEU A 50 -6.13 0.32 3.23
N GLU A 51 -7.08 0.02 4.10
CA GLU A 51 -8.46 -0.27 3.70
C GLU A 51 -9.13 0.97 3.08
N LEU A 52 -9.80 0.79 1.94
CA LEU A 52 -10.67 1.83 1.36
C LEU A 52 -11.86 2.07 2.29
N CYS A 53 -12.30 3.32 2.38
CA CYS A 53 -13.47 3.67 3.19
C CYS A 53 -14.30 4.76 2.50
N THR A 54 -15.61 4.75 2.75
CA THR A 54 -16.51 5.86 2.38
C THR A 54 -16.93 6.64 3.62
N GLU A 55 -17.19 5.92 4.70
CA GLU A 55 -17.68 6.40 5.98
C GLU A 55 -16.75 6.00 7.14
N GLN A 56 -16.77 6.78 8.22
CA GLN A 56 -15.94 6.54 9.39
C GLN A 56 -16.23 5.19 10.09
N THR A 57 -17.45 4.66 9.94
CA THR A 57 -17.89 3.40 10.54
C THR A 57 -17.23 2.17 9.92
N GLU A 58 -16.61 2.31 8.74
CA GLU A 58 -15.86 1.25 8.08
C GLU A 58 -14.46 1.07 8.69
N CYS A 59 -13.92 2.10 9.35
CA CYS A 59 -12.58 2.05 9.94
C CYS A 59 -12.59 1.62 11.42
N ALA A 60 -11.45 1.10 11.89
CA ALA A 60 -11.29 0.76 13.30
C ALA A 60 -11.41 2.01 14.19
N ALA A 61 -11.72 1.82 15.47
CA ALA A 61 -11.89 2.93 16.42
C ALA A 61 -10.62 3.80 16.59
N SER A 62 -9.44 3.28 16.26
CA SER A 62 -8.15 3.99 16.28
C SER A 62 -7.81 4.72 14.97
N GLU A 63 -8.71 4.70 13.98
CA GLU A 63 -8.46 5.18 12.62
C GLU A 63 -9.51 6.21 12.19
N ASN A 64 -9.16 7.04 11.21
CA ASN A 64 -10.05 7.99 10.57
C ASN A 64 -10.17 7.66 9.08
N CYS A 65 -11.39 7.76 8.54
CA CYS A 65 -11.61 7.68 7.10
C CYS A 65 -11.21 9.00 6.43
N ASN A 66 -9.97 9.07 5.93
CA ASN A 66 -9.34 10.28 5.44
C ASN A 66 -9.00 10.20 3.95
N GLY A 67 -9.01 11.36 3.29
CA GLY A 67 -8.60 11.47 1.88
C GLY A 67 -7.15 11.08 1.66
N ILE A 68 -6.87 10.50 0.50
CA ILE A 68 -5.52 10.21 0.02
C ILE A 68 -5.08 11.39 -0.85
N GLU A 69 -3.91 11.96 -0.58
CA GLU A 69 -3.40 13.10 -1.33
C GLU A 69 -3.29 12.77 -2.83
N GLY A 70 -3.79 13.68 -3.68
CA GLY A 70 -3.79 13.50 -5.14
C GLY A 70 -4.89 12.56 -5.67
N SER A 71 -5.84 12.15 -4.83
CA SER A 71 -6.95 11.27 -5.21
C SER A 71 -8.29 11.72 -4.62
N SER A 72 -9.39 11.27 -5.22
CA SER A 72 -10.75 11.43 -4.69
C SER A 72 -11.15 10.32 -3.72
N LYS A 73 -10.29 9.32 -3.52
CA LYS A 73 -10.52 8.17 -2.64
C LYS A 73 -10.09 8.47 -1.20
N LYS A 74 -10.64 7.69 -0.27
CA LYS A 74 -10.29 7.75 1.15
C LYS A 74 -9.85 6.38 1.63
N SER A 75 -9.05 6.36 2.69
CA SER A 75 -8.61 5.15 3.36
C SER A 75 -8.63 5.30 4.89
N CYS A 76 -8.65 4.16 5.58
CA CYS A 76 -8.56 4.11 7.03
C CYS A 76 -7.13 4.42 7.48
N GLN A 77 -6.91 5.66 7.91
CA GLN A 77 -5.61 6.16 8.34
C GLN A 77 -5.55 6.26 9.87
N ALA A 78 -4.41 5.93 10.47
CA ALA A 78 -4.25 6.05 11.91
C ALA A 78 -4.56 7.47 12.42
N LYS A 79 -5.28 7.58 13.54
CA LYS A 79 -5.53 8.88 14.19
C LYS A 79 -4.20 9.50 14.63
N PRO A 80 -3.99 10.81 14.40
CA PRO A 80 -2.88 11.52 15.04
C PRO A 80 -3.04 11.40 16.55
N ARG A 81 -1.92 11.08 17.23
CA ARG A 81 -1.87 11.00 18.70
C ARG A 81 -1.97 12.36 19.36
#